data_AF-A0AAD6I4F9-F1
#
_entry.id   AF-A0AAD6I4F9-F1
#
_cell.length_a   1.000
_cell.length_b   1.000
_cell.length_c   1.000
_cell.angle_alpha   90.00
_cell.angle_beta   90.00
_cell.angle_gamma   90.00
#
_symmetry.space_group_name_H-M   'P 1'
#
loop_
_entity.id
_entity.type
_entity.pdbx_description
1 polymer ?
#
loop_
_entity_poly.entity_id
_entity_poly.type
_entity_poly.pdbx_seq_one_letter_code
_entity_poly.pdbx_strand_id
1 'polypeptide(L)'
;MALEIFELDTCEESPSRKNETKGWTKDGDQDYYPPPCVVRATPNMAAQIGKPMTIERNDMLHLAQQGDLVWIFKILGHVVKHIDADGFDAAIMLAGSSMALLSVALDGLLDGSVKKGRKRADALDLAAHATLGMAEMFRTGVQLADFQECFVTGGSTITGLTTVESAGVRGAFARGTIDGTEALRE
;
A
#
# COMPACT_ATOMS: atom_id res chain seq x y z
N MET A 1 12.21 1.96 -5.58
CA MET A 1 11.34 2.69 -6.53
C MET A 1 10.31 3.43 -5.69
N ALA A 2 10.61 4.72 -5.48
CA ALA A 2 9.90 5.78 -4.75
C ALA A 2 8.82 5.38 -3.71
N LEU A 3 9.26 5.13 -2.47
CA LEU A 3 8.50 5.49 -1.27
C LEU A 3 8.77 7.00 -1.05
N GLU A 4 8.09 7.87 -1.79
CA GLU A 4 8.17 9.30 -1.49
C GLU A 4 7.30 9.57 -0.26
N ILE A 5 7.97 9.85 0.86
CA ILE A 5 7.36 10.46 2.03
C ILE A 5 7.00 11.88 1.61
N PHE A 6 5.71 12.17 1.51
CA PHE A 6 5.25 13.55 1.39
C PHE A 6 5.21 14.15 2.79
N GLU A 7 6.17 15.01 3.12
CA GLU A 7 6.06 15.92 4.26
C GLU A 7 5.21 17.12 3.82
N LEU A 8 4.03 17.28 4.43
CA LEU A 8 3.14 18.42 4.18
C LEU A 8 3.23 19.41 5.34
N ASP A 9 3.96 20.50 5.15
CA ASP A 9 3.98 21.63 6.07
C ASP A 9 2.62 22.32 6.07
N THR A 10 1.80 22.04 7.09
CA THR A 10 0.53 22.74 7.31
C THR A 10 0.52 23.35 8.71
N CYS A 11 0.98 24.60 8.82
CA CYS A 11 0.75 25.43 9.99
C CYS A 11 -0.15 26.61 9.61
N GLU A 12 -1.42 26.53 9.98
CA GLU A 12 -2.14 27.72 10.47
C GLU A 12 -2.05 27.73 12.00
N GLU A 13 -1.82 28.92 12.55
CA GLU A 13 -1.47 29.15 13.95
C GLU A 13 -2.53 28.61 14.93
N SER A 14 -2.11 27.75 15.88
CA SER A 14 -2.86 27.57 17.13
C SER A 14 -2.22 28.43 18.23
N PRO A 15 -2.93 29.31 18.95
CA PRO A 15 -2.32 30.36 19.79
C PRO A 15 -1.57 29.90 21.04
N SER A 16 -1.45 28.59 21.31
CA SER A 16 -1.20 28.08 22.68
C SER A 16 0.10 27.31 22.91
N ARG A 17 1.02 27.19 21.95
CA ARG A 17 2.29 26.45 22.18
C ARG A 17 3.52 27.27 21.86
N LYS A 18 4.05 27.95 22.89
CA LYS A 18 5.44 28.46 22.94
C LYS A 18 6.30 27.40 23.61
N ASN A 19 7.19 26.75 22.85
CA ASN A 19 8.42 26.01 23.27
C ASN A 19 8.92 25.22 22.04
N GLU A 20 10.16 25.20 21.55
CA GLU A 20 11.37 26.03 21.63
C GLU A 20 12.32 25.39 20.57
N THR A 21 12.67 26.08 19.48
CA THR A 21 13.84 25.75 18.62
C THR A 21 14.38 27.02 17.96
N LYS A 22 15.70 27.25 18.01
CA LYS A 22 16.39 28.50 17.62
C LYS A 22 17.10 28.36 16.27
N GLY A 23 16.72 29.16 15.27
CA GLY A 23 17.47 29.39 14.03
C GLY A 23 18.10 30.79 13.98
N TRP A 24 19.22 30.96 13.29
CA TRP A 24 19.94 32.24 13.15
C TRP A 24 19.75 32.84 11.75
N THR A 25 19.40 34.13 11.65
CA THR A 25 19.44 34.94 10.42
C THR A 25 20.34 36.16 10.61
N LYS A 26 20.87 36.69 9.49
CA LYS A 26 22.00 37.64 9.43
C LYS A 26 21.69 39.08 9.90
N ASP A 27 20.44 39.43 10.17
CA ASP A 27 20.03 40.82 10.42
C ASP A 27 19.35 41.07 11.77
N GLY A 28 19.49 40.16 12.74
CA GLY A 28 19.13 40.42 14.14
C GLY A 28 17.64 40.43 14.47
N ASP A 29 16.75 40.36 13.49
CA ASP A 29 15.33 40.03 13.69
C ASP A 29 15.16 38.50 13.80
N GLN A 30 14.81 38.05 15.01
CA GLN A 30 14.51 36.65 15.30
C GLN A 30 13.07 36.32 14.91
N ASP A 31 12.86 35.96 13.64
CA ASP A 31 11.58 35.38 13.23
C ASP A 31 11.41 34.01 13.89
N TYR A 32 10.40 33.91 14.76
CA TYR A 32 9.98 32.65 15.36
C TYR A 32 9.06 31.92 14.39
N TYR A 33 9.49 30.74 13.93
CA TYR A 33 8.62 29.80 13.25
C TYR A 33 8.25 28.67 14.22
N PRO A 34 6.95 28.35 14.38
CA PRO A 34 6.58 27.13 15.10
C PRO A 34 7.18 25.91 14.41
N PRO A 35 7.47 24.83 15.16
CA PRO A 35 7.98 23.60 14.55
C PRO A 35 6.99 23.10 13.49
N PRO A 36 7.47 22.66 12.32
CA PRO A 36 6.61 22.19 11.25
C PRO A 36 5.77 20.99 11.71
N CYS A 37 4.52 20.94 11.25
CA CYS A 37 3.71 19.75 11.41
C CYS A 37 4.03 18.76 10.28
N VAL A 38 4.68 17.65 10.63
CA VAL A 38 5.04 16.60 9.67
C VAL A 38 3.98 15.51 9.69
N VAL A 39 3.43 15.22 8.51
CA VAL A 39 2.56 14.05 8.27
C VAL A 39 3.28 13.12 7.32
N ARG A 40 3.17 11.80 7.56
CA ARG A 40 3.73 10.79 6.65
C ARG A 40 2.60 10.21 5.81
N ALA A 41 2.65 10.46 4.51
CA ALA A 41 1.76 9.83 3.54
C ALA A 41 2.57 9.04 2.51
N THR A 42 2.19 7.78 2.32
CA THR A 42 2.91 6.82 1.47
C THR A 42 1.95 6.26 0.42
N PRO A 43 1.82 6.88 -0.76
CA PRO A 43 1.10 6.31 -1.88
C PRO A 43 1.88 5.15 -2.52
N ASN A 44 1.19 4.16 -3.08
CA ASN A 44 1.82 3.12 -3.88
C ASN A 44 1.91 3.48 -5.39
N MET A 45 2.59 2.63 -6.17
CA MET A 45 2.85 2.87 -7.59
C MET A 45 1.60 3.01 -8.47
N ALA A 46 0.42 2.57 -8.01
CA ALA A 46 -0.82 2.78 -8.74
C ALA A 46 -1.21 4.27 -8.84
N ALA A 47 -0.50 5.17 -8.15
CA ALA A 47 -0.53 6.62 -8.40
C ALA A 47 -0.33 6.98 -9.88
N GLN A 48 0.54 6.25 -10.59
CA GLN A 48 0.84 6.49 -12.01
C GLN A 48 -0.37 6.33 -12.94
N ILE A 49 -1.38 5.57 -12.48
CA ILE A 49 -2.63 5.33 -13.21
C ILE A 49 -3.83 5.96 -12.50
N GLY A 50 -3.60 6.88 -11.55
CA GLY A 50 -4.66 7.57 -10.82
C GLY A 50 -5.50 6.65 -9.92
N LYS A 51 -4.91 5.57 -9.40
CA LYS A 51 -5.56 4.64 -8.48
C LYS A 51 -4.67 4.23 -7.29
N PRO A 52 -3.92 5.16 -6.64
CA PRO A 52 -3.09 4.81 -5.52
C PRO A 52 -3.91 4.25 -4.35
N MET A 53 -3.24 3.41 -3.56
CA MET A 53 -3.55 3.29 -2.15
C MET A 53 -2.52 4.10 -1.38
N THR A 54 -2.99 5.02 -0.54
CA THR A 54 -2.16 5.86 0.33
C THR A 54 -2.32 5.43 1.77
N ILE A 55 -1.20 5.13 2.42
CA ILE A 55 -1.14 4.92 3.87
C ILE A 55 -0.74 6.23 4.53
N GLU A 56 -1.54 6.68 5.50
CA GLU A 56 -1.33 7.94 6.21
C GLU A 56 -1.12 7.68 7.70
N ARG A 57 -0.09 8.33 8.26
CA ARG A 57 0.15 8.43 9.70
C ARG A 57 0.40 9.87 10.08
N ASN A 58 -0.23 10.25 11.18
CA ASN A 58 -0.26 11.60 11.67
C ASN A 58 -0.48 11.64 13.17
N ASP A 59 0.55 12.11 13.86
CA ASP A 59 0.57 12.18 15.32
C ASP A 59 0.35 13.62 15.81
N MET A 60 0.23 14.60 14.89
CA MET A 60 0.44 16.02 15.19
C MET A 60 -0.71 16.95 14.75
N LEU A 61 -1.50 16.60 13.71
CA LEU A 61 -2.58 17.46 13.22
C LEU A 61 -3.82 17.41 14.10
N HIS A 62 -4.51 18.56 14.20
CA HIS A 62 -5.88 18.62 14.70
C HIS A 62 -6.87 17.98 13.71
N LEU A 63 -8.02 17.52 14.23
CA LEU A 63 -9.06 16.81 13.47
C LEU A 63 -9.50 17.52 12.18
N ALA A 64 -9.55 18.86 12.16
CA ALA A 64 -9.92 19.62 10.96
C ALA A 64 -8.87 19.48 9.83
N GLN A 65 -7.59 19.65 10.15
CA GLN A 65 -6.49 19.54 9.19
C GLN A 65 -6.29 18.10 8.70
N GLN A 66 -6.62 17.10 9.52
CA GLN A 66 -6.67 15.70 9.10
C GLN A 66 -7.70 15.49 7.97
N GLY A 67 -8.82 16.22 8.01
CA GLY A 67 -9.86 16.16 6.99
C GLY A 67 -9.36 16.58 5.61
N ASP A 68 -8.64 17.70 5.55
CA ASP A 68 -8.12 18.26 4.29
C ASP A 68 -7.06 17.36 3.66
N LEU A 69 -6.13 16.85 4.48
CA LEU A 69 -5.07 15.96 4.01
C LEU A 69 -5.64 14.64 3.46
N VAL A 70 -6.59 14.04 4.19
CA VAL A 70 -7.29 12.84 3.72
C VAL A 70 -8.09 13.12 2.46
N TRP A 71 -8.72 14.30 2.35
CA TRP A 71 -9.47 14.70 1.15
C TRP A 71 -8.56 14.76 -0.08
N ILE A 72 -7.37 15.36 0.02
CA ILE A 72 -6.39 15.44 -1.09
C ILE A 72 -6.07 14.04 -1.62
N PHE A 73 -5.72 13.09 -0.76
CA PHE A 73 -5.37 11.75 -1.21
C PHE A 73 -6.58 10.92 -1.65
N LYS A 74 -7.78 11.19 -1.11
CA LYS A 74 -9.03 10.56 -1.56
C LYS A 74 -9.43 10.95 -2.98
N ILE A 75 -9.04 12.13 -3.45
CA ILE A 75 -9.26 12.53 -4.85
C ILE A 75 -8.47 11.60 -5.78
N LEU A 76 -7.27 11.19 -5.37
CA LEU A 76 -6.41 10.31 -6.16
C LEU A 76 -6.84 8.85 -6.06
N GLY A 77 -7.16 8.36 -4.86
CA GLY A 77 -7.49 6.96 -4.66
C GLY A 77 -7.93 6.60 -3.25
N HIS A 78 -7.56 5.42 -2.79
CA HIS A 78 -7.97 4.93 -1.47
C HIS A 78 -6.97 5.35 -0.40
N VAL A 79 -7.49 5.77 0.76
CA VAL A 79 -6.67 6.19 1.89
C VAL A 79 -6.98 5.31 3.09
N VAL A 80 -5.94 4.70 3.65
CA VAL A 80 -6.00 4.08 4.99
C VAL A 80 -5.36 5.05 5.96
N LYS A 81 -6.10 5.40 7.00
CA LYS A 81 -5.75 6.44 7.98
C LYS A 81 -5.68 5.86 9.38
N HIS A 82 -5.08 6.61 10.30
CA HIS A 82 -4.99 6.26 11.73
C HIS A 82 -4.28 4.92 12.00
N ILE A 83 -3.23 4.63 11.23
CA ILE A 83 -2.35 3.52 11.54
C ILE A 83 -1.40 3.97 12.64
N ASP A 84 -1.29 3.17 13.69
CA ASP A 84 -0.35 3.39 14.78
C ASP A 84 1.11 3.26 14.31
N ALA A 85 2.04 3.73 15.13
CA ALA A 85 3.45 3.69 14.81
C ALA A 85 3.94 2.26 14.52
N ASP A 86 3.47 1.29 15.31
CA ASP A 86 3.92 -0.10 15.24
C ASP A 86 3.37 -0.85 14.00
N GLY A 87 2.18 -0.48 13.53
CA GLY A 87 1.54 -1.06 12.35
C GLY A 87 1.87 -0.36 11.03
N PHE A 88 2.52 0.80 11.06
CA PHE A 88 2.75 1.62 9.86
C PHE A 88 3.62 0.91 8.81
N ASP A 89 4.72 0.28 9.22
CA ASP A 89 5.61 -0.42 8.30
C ASP A 89 4.94 -1.66 7.70
N ALA A 90 4.15 -2.39 8.51
CA ALA A 90 3.36 -3.51 8.02
C ALA A 90 2.32 -3.08 6.98
N ALA A 91 1.68 -1.92 7.19
CA ALA A 91 0.73 -1.36 6.24
C ALA A 91 1.41 -0.90 4.94
N ILE A 92 2.60 -0.30 5.02
CA ILE A 92 3.40 0.03 3.83
C ILE A 92 3.79 -1.24 3.07
N MET A 93 4.28 -2.26 3.79
CA MET A 93 4.66 -3.54 3.18
C MET A 93 3.46 -4.16 2.44
N LEU A 94 2.28 -4.12 3.05
CA LEU A 94 1.06 -4.66 2.47
C LEU A 94 0.50 -3.81 1.32
N ALA A 95 0.56 -2.48 1.37
CA ALA A 95 -0.03 -1.62 0.34
C ALA A 95 0.90 -1.37 -0.85
N GLY A 96 2.21 -1.29 -0.61
CA GLY A 96 3.22 -1.02 -1.62
C GLY A 96 3.90 -2.30 -2.10
N SER A 97 4.67 -2.93 -1.21
CA SER A 97 5.55 -4.05 -1.58
C SER A 97 4.81 -5.32 -1.98
N SER A 98 3.57 -5.52 -1.52
CA SER A 98 2.74 -6.65 -1.95
C SER A 98 2.53 -6.69 -3.47
N MET A 99 2.53 -5.53 -4.15
CA MET A 99 2.43 -5.46 -5.62
C MET A 99 3.60 -6.20 -6.28
N ALA A 100 4.82 -6.03 -5.74
CA ALA A 100 6.01 -6.70 -6.22
C ALA A 100 6.05 -8.18 -5.83
N LEU A 101 5.57 -8.54 -4.63
CA LEU A 101 5.46 -9.96 -4.26
C LEU A 101 4.47 -10.69 -5.18
N LEU A 102 3.30 -10.09 -5.44
CA LEU A 102 2.26 -10.66 -6.30
C LEU A 102 2.70 -10.73 -7.76
N SER A 103 3.61 -9.85 -8.21
CA SER A 103 4.12 -9.92 -9.59
C SER A 103 4.87 -11.23 -9.85
N VAL A 104 5.52 -11.82 -8.84
CA VAL A 104 6.16 -13.15 -8.96
C VAL A 104 5.12 -14.23 -9.27
N ALA A 105 3.98 -14.23 -8.58
CA ALA A 105 2.91 -15.18 -8.84
C ALA A 105 2.29 -14.96 -10.23
N LEU A 106 2.09 -13.70 -10.63
CA LEU A 106 1.63 -13.34 -11.97
C LEU A 106 2.59 -13.86 -13.04
N ASP A 107 3.90 -13.62 -12.93
CA ASP A 107 4.90 -14.13 -13.88
C ASP A 107 4.87 -15.66 -13.97
N GLY A 108 4.69 -16.36 -12.85
CA GLY A 108 4.52 -17.82 -12.84
C GLY A 108 3.27 -18.28 -13.60
N LEU A 109 2.14 -17.57 -13.48
CA LEU A 109 0.93 -17.83 -14.28
C LEU A 109 1.16 -17.61 -15.77
N LEU A 110 1.93 -16.57 -16.14
CA LEU A 110 2.29 -16.30 -17.53
C LEU A 110 3.16 -17.41 -18.11
N ASP A 111 4.20 -17.83 -17.39
CA ASP A 111 5.10 -18.89 -17.82
C ASP A 111 4.35 -20.22 -18.02
N GLY A 112 3.45 -20.56 -17.08
CA GLY A 112 2.56 -21.70 -17.22
C GLY A 112 1.67 -21.63 -18.45
N SER A 113 1.09 -20.44 -18.72
CA SER A 113 0.22 -20.20 -19.87
C SER A 113 0.98 -20.26 -21.20
N VAL A 114 2.17 -19.68 -21.25
CA VAL A 114 3.06 -19.73 -22.43
C VAL A 114 3.49 -21.16 -22.73
N LYS A 115 3.82 -21.94 -21.70
CA LYS A 115 4.12 -23.37 -21.84
C LYS A 115 2.92 -24.20 -22.37
N LYS A 116 1.70 -23.66 -22.24
CA LYS A 116 0.46 -24.23 -22.83
C LYS A 116 0.07 -23.58 -24.16
N GLY A 117 0.99 -22.85 -24.79
CA GLY A 117 0.84 -22.34 -26.16
C GLY A 117 0.19 -20.97 -26.28
N ARG A 118 -0.06 -20.25 -25.17
CA ARG A 118 -0.53 -18.86 -25.23
C ARG A 118 0.63 -17.90 -25.53
N LYS A 119 0.34 -16.80 -26.22
CA LYS A 119 1.29 -15.68 -26.30
C LYS A 119 1.37 -15.00 -24.93
N ARG A 120 2.57 -14.52 -24.55
CA ARG A 120 2.78 -13.89 -23.24
C ARG A 120 1.90 -12.65 -23.05
N ALA A 121 1.73 -11.83 -24.10
CA ALA A 121 0.88 -10.64 -24.05
C ALA A 121 -0.59 -11.00 -23.75
N ASP A 122 -1.14 -11.98 -24.47
CA ASP A 122 -2.51 -12.46 -24.24
C ASP A 122 -2.68 -13.06 -22.83
N ALA A 123 -1.68 -13.79 -22.35
CA ALA A 123 -1.69 -14.34 -20.99
C ALA A 123 -1.69 -13.23 -19.93
N LEU A 124 -0.93 -12.15 -20.15
CA LEU A 124 -0.87 -11.00 -19.24
C LEU A 124 -2.20 -10.26 -19.20
N ASP A 125 -2.81 -10.01 -20.35
CA ASP A 125 -4.12 -9.36 -20.44
C ASP A 125 -5.20 -10.14 -19.66
N LEU A 126 -5.27 -11.47 -19.89
CA LEU A 126 -6.20 -12.35 -19.17
C LEU A 126 -5.94 -12.37 -17.67
N ALA A 127 -4.67 -12.51 -17.25
CA ALA A 127 -4.31 -12.57 -15.84
C ALA A 127 -4.59 -11.24 -15.13
N ALA A 128 -4.23 -10.11 -15.74
CA ALA A 128 -4.48 -8.78 -15.20
C ALA A 128 -5.98 -8.51 -15.01
N HIS A 129 -6.81 -8.87 -16.00
CA HIS A 129 -8.26 -8.69 -15.91
C HIS A 129 -8.90 -9.60 -14.85
N ALA A 130 -8.45 -10.86 -14.77
CA ALA A 130 -8.91 -11.79 -13.73
C ALA A 130 -8.53 -11.31 -12.33
N THR A 131 -7.30 -10.83 -12.13
CA THR A 131 -6.85 -10.27 -10.84
C THR A 131 -7.61 -9.00 -10.47
N LEU A 132 -7.91 -8.12 -11.44
CA LEU A 132 -8.75 -6.93 -11.20
C LEU A 132 -10.16 -7.34 -10.72
N GLY A 133 -10.80 -8.28 -11.40
CA GLY A 133 -12.12 -8.77 -11.00
C GLY A 133 -12.12 -9.38 -9.59
N MET A 134 -11.11 -10.19 -9.27
CA MET A 134 -10.93 -10.76 -7.93
C MET A 134 -10.75 -9.66 -6.87
N ALA A 135 -9.93 -8.64 -7.15
CA ALA A 135 -9.73 -7.53 -6.23
C ALA A 135 -11.04 -6.76 -5.98
N GLU A 136 -11.80 -6.43 -7.03
CA GLU A 136 -13.09 -5.74 -6.89
C GLU A 136 -14.12 -6.56 -6.10
N MET A 137 -14.16 -7.89 -6.28
CA MET A 137 -15.05 -8.76 -5.50
C MET A 137 -14.74 -8.71 -3.99
N PHE A 138 -13.46 -8.72 -3.60
CA PHE A 138 -13.11 -8.58 -2.18
C PHE A 138 -13.49 -7.22 -1.63
N ARG A 139 -13.49 -6.18 -2.46
CA ARG A 139 -13.94 -4.85 -2.07
C ARG A 139 -15.45 -4.74 -1.87
N THR A 140 -16.24 -5.63 -2.48
CA THR A 140 -17.69 -5.73 -2.22
C THR A 140 -18.02 -6.56 -0.97
N GLY A 141 -17.01 -7.06 -0.24
CA GLY A 141 -17.18 -7.80 1.01
C GLY A 141 -17.20 -9.32 0.87
N VAL A 142 -16.94 -9.87 -0.33
CA VAL A 142 -16.76 -11.32 -0.52
C VAL A 142 -15.59 -11.78 0.35
N GLN A 143 -15.80 -12.82 1.16
CA GLN A 143 -14.74 -13.36 2.01
C GLN A 143 -13.82 -14.28 1.20
N LEU A 144 -12.52 -14.28 1.54
CA LEU A 144 -11.52 -15.09 0.84
C LEU A 144 -11.82 -16.59 0.91
N ALA A 145 -12.34 -17.08 2.05
CA ALA A 145 -12.71 -18.48 2.23
C ALA A 145 -13.82 -18.88 1.24
N ASP A 146 -14.92 -18.12 1.21
CA ASP A 146 -16.05 -18.34 0.31
C ASP A 146 -15.63 -18.29 -1.17
N PHE A 147 -14.74 -17.34 -1.51
CA PHE A 147 -14.19 -17.24 -2.87
C PHE A 147 -13.42 -18.49 -3.27
N GLN A 148 -12.58 -19.03 -2.38
CA GLN A 148 -11.82 -20.25 -2.65
C GLN A 148 -12.73 -21.49 -2.76
N GLU A 149 -13.78 -21.58 -1.95
CA GLU A 149 -14.76 -22.67 -1.99
C GLU A 149 -15.49 -22.77 -3.33
N CYS A 150 -15.75 -21.63 -3.99
CA CYS A 150 -16.39 -21.60 -5.31
C CYS A 150 -15.63 -22.43 -6.37
N PHE A 151 -14.31 -22.62 -6.19
CA PHE A 151 -13.45 -23.32 -7.14
C PHE A 151 -13.20 -24.79 -6.79
N VAL A 152 -13.68 -25.27 -5.64
CA VAL A 152 -13.49 -26.65 -5.16
C VAL A 152 -14.25 -27.66 -6.01
N THR A 153 -15.31 -27.23 -6.72
CA THR A 153 -16.13 -28.10 -7.58
C THR A 153 -15.53 -28.35 -8.97
N GLY A 154 -14.46 -27.64 -9.36
CA GLY A 154 -13.83 -27.74 -10.68
C GLY A 154 -12.52 -28.52 -10.67
N GLY A 155 -12.48 -29.68 -11.34
CA GLY A 155 -11.34 -30.61 -11.32
C GLY A 155 -9.98 -30.02 -11.73
N SER A 156 -9.95 -29.11 -12.71
CA SER A 156 -8.72 -28.42 -13.12
C SER A 156 -8.25 -27.38 -12.11
N THR A 157 -9.18 -26.61 -11.52
CA THR A 157 -8.86 -25.55 -10.56
C THR A 157 -8.34 -26.12 -9.24
N ILE A 158 -9.01 -27.15 -8.70
CA ILE A 158 -8.57 -27.78 -7.46
C ILE A 158 -7.19 -28.44 -7.63
N THR A 159 -6.92 -29.08 -8.78
CA THR A 159 -5.60 -29.66 -9.08
C THR A 159 -4.49 -28.57 -9.10
N GLY A 160 -4.78 -27.43 -9.73
CA GLY A 160 -3.87 -26.28 -9.74
C GLY A 160 -3.62 -25.73 -8.33
N LEU A 161 -4.69 -25.53 -7.56
CA LEU A 161 -4.61 -25.01 -6.19
C LEU A 161 -3.81 -25.95 -5.28
N THR A 162 -4.08 -27.26 -5.32
CA THR A 162 -3.32 -28.26 -4.56
C THR A 162 -1.84 -28.25 -4.94
N THR A 163 -1.49 -28.03 -6.21
CA THR A 163 -0.10 -27.93 -6.65
C THR A 163 0.61 -26.71 -6.04
N VAL A 164 -0.04 -25.55 -6.07
CA VAL A 164 0.49 -24.29 -5.52
C VAL A 164 0.63 -24.37 -3.99
N GLU A 165 -0.36 -24.93 -3.30
CA GLU A 165 -0.31 -25.12 -1.85
C GLU A 165 0.78 -26.12 -1.45
N SER A 166 0.93 -27.23 -2.19
CA SER A 166 1.99 -28.22 -1.95
C SER A 166 3.40 -27.67 -2.19
N ALA A 167 3.53 -26.67 -3.06
CA ALA A 167 4.78 -25.93 -3.28
C ALA A 167 5.08 -24.90 -2.17
N GLY A 168 4.21 -24.75 -1.17
CA GLY A 168 4.43 -23.87 -0.02
C GLY A 168 4.27 -22.38 -0.34
N VAL A 169 3.58 -22.03 -1.44
CA VAL A 169 3.45 -20.65 -1.92
C VAL A 169 2.86 -19.73 -0.86
N ARG A 170 1.82 -20.16 -0.15
CA ARG A 170 1.21 -19.38 0.95
C ARG A 170 2.25 -19.04 2.04
N GLY A 171 3.07 -20.01 2.43
CA GLY A 171 4.13 -19.80 3.41
C GLY A 171 5.23 -18.87 2.91
N ALA A 172 5.58 -18.95 1.62
CA ALA A 172 6.57 -18.06 1.01
C ALA A 172 6.10 -16.60 1.00
N PHE A 173 4.84 -16.33 0.63
CA PHE A 173 4.27 -14.99 0.69
C PHE A 173 4.20 -14.44 2.13
N ALA A 174 3.77 -15.27 3.08
CA ALA A 174 3.71 -14.87 4.49
C ALA A 174 5.09 -14.50 5.03
N ARG A 175 6.10 -15.35 4.79
CA ARG A 175 7.48 -15.09 5.21
C ARG A 175 8.08 -13.87 4.52
N GLY A 176 7.94 -13.75 3.20
CA GLY A 176 8.43 -12.58 2.48
C GLY A 176 7.79 -11.27 2.93
N THR A 177 6.53 -11.31 3.38
CA THR A 177 5.85 -10.16 3.99
C THR A 177 6.42 -9.83 5.37
N ILE A 178 6.68 -10.83 6.21
CA ILE A 178 7.28 -10.65 7.54
C ILE A 178 8.70 -10.10 7.41
N ASP A 179 9.58 -10.81 6.70
CA ASP A 179 10.98 -10.43 6.52
C ASP A 179 11.09 -9.04 5.86
N GLY A 180 10.24 -8.75 4.87
CA GLY A 180 10.18 -7.45 4.23
C GLY A 180 9.69 -6.32 5.15
N THR A 181 8.78 -6.62 6.08
CA THR A 181 8.35 -5.65 7.10
C THR A 181 9.47 -5.38 8.10
N GLU A 182 10.20 -6.41 8.52
CA GLU A 182 11.33 -6.27 9.46
C GLU A 182 12.44 -5.41 8.84
N ALA A 183 12.72 -5.57 7.55
CA ALA A 183 13.70 -4.77 6.82
C ALA A 183 13.31 -3.27 6.65
N LEU A 184 12.06 -2.88 6.91
CA LEU A 184 11.65 -1.47 6.92
C LEU A 184 11.98 -0.74 8.23
N ARG A 185 12.29 -1.49 9.29
CA ARG A 185 12.64 -0.96 10.62
C ARG A 185 14.14 -0.68 10.78
N GLU A 186 14.96 -1.18 9.86
CA GLU A 186 16.41 -0.97 9.79
C GLU A 186 16.75 0.34 9.07
#